data_AF-A0A2V7YZ51-F1
#
_entry.id   AF-A0A2V7YZ51-F1
#
_cell.length_a   1.000
_cell.length_b   1.000
_cell.length_c   1.000
_cell.angle_alpha   90.00
_cell.angle_beta   90.00
_cell.angle_gamma   90.00
#
_symmetry.space_group_name_H-M   'P 1'
#
loop_
_entity.id
_entity.type
_entity.pdbx_description
1 polymer ?
#
loop_
_entity_poly.entity_id
_entity_poly.type
_entity_poly.pdbx_seq_one_letter_code
_entity_poly.pdbx_strand_id
1 'polypeptide(L)'
;HSGPPLSKVGYFNQFYIAQTQLVPIGSAGRLPTQWEANLALGYPFNIGPVTVTGLLYVFDLFNRQIVTNVDNNWQISQGVNYPKTPEQYPQLFYRPCTAAEASDPAANQCNEQNNANYGKATSRQDPRLVRAAIKISF
;
A
#
# COMPACT_ATOMS: atom_id res chain seq x y z
N HIS A 1 14.20 -1.64 -4.66
CA HIS A 1 13.24 -0.60 -4.21
C HIS A 1 13.42 -0.33 -2.72
N SER A 2 13.33 0.93 -2.29
CA SER A 2 13.53 1.36 -0.89
C SER A 2 12.24 1.81 -0.18
N GLY A 3 11.07 1.66 -0.80
CA GLY A 3 9.78 2.00 -0.20
C GLY A 3 9.41 1.13 1.00
N PRO A 4 8.26 1.41 1.64
CA PRO A 4 7.79 0.67 2.81
C PRO A 4 7.78 -0.85 2.57
N PRO A 5 8.16 -1.65 3.58
CA PRO A 5 8.17 -3.10 3.47
C PRO A 5 6.73 -3.65 3.46
N LEU A 6 6.55 -4.76 2.75
CA LEU A 6 5.26 -5.45 2.60
C LEU A 6 5.19 -6.67 3.51
N SER A 7 3.96 -7.05 3.87
CA SER A 7 3.68 -8.24 4.67
C SER A 7 2.63 -9.13 3.99
N LYS A 8 2.45 -10.33 4.51
CA LYS A 8 1.33 -11.20 4.14
C LYS A 8 0.55 -11.51 5.39
N VAL A 9 -0.67 -11.00 5.46
CA VAL A 9 -1.59 -11.30 6.55
C VAL A 9 -2.71 -12.21 6.08
N GLY A 10 -3.11 -13.12 6.95
CA GLY A 10 -4.20 -14.05 6.74
C GLY A 10 -5.13 -14.10 7.93
N TYR A 11 -6.14 -14.96 7.83
CA TYR A 11 -7.17 -15.09 8.86
C TYR A 11 -6.72 -16.10 9.90
N PHE A 12 -6.90 -15.75 11.19
CA PHE A 12 -6.87 -16.77 12.23
C PHE A 12 -8.14 -17.59 12.19
N ASN A 13 -9.33 -16.98 12.19
CA ASN A 13 -10.62 -17.67 12.14
C ASN A 13 -11.71 -16.78 11.50
N GLN A 14 -12.94 -17.27 11.37
CA GLN A 14 -14.07 -16.53 10.78
C GLN A 14 -14.60 -15.34 11.61
N PHE A 15 -14.23 -15.23 12.88
CA PHE A 15 -14.73 -14.19 13.79
C PHE A 15 -13.85 -12.95 13.85
N TYR A 16 -12.62 -13.04 13.35
CA TYR A 16 -11.67 -11.93 13.29
C TYR A 16 -11.27 -11.63 11.85
N ILE A 17 -10.90 -10.37 11.59
CA ILE A 17 -10.29 -9.95 10.32
C ILE A 17 -8.89 -10.56 10.15
N ALA A 18 -8.30 -10.42 8.96
CA ALA A 18 -6.91 -10.84 8.73
C ALA A 18 -5.94 -10.12 9.69
N GLN A 19 -5.34 -10.88 10.61
CA GLN A 19 -4.37 -10.38 11.59
C GLN A 19 -3.16 -11.31 11.75
N THR A 20 -3.24 -12.52 11.20
CA THR A 20 -2.20 -13.54 11.35
C THR A 20 -1.09 -13.27 10.34
N GLN A 21 0.14 -13.08 10.81
CA GLN A 21 1.29 -12.94 9.93
C GLN A 21 1.64 -14.32 9.32
N LEU A 22 1.52 -14.45 8.00
CA LEU A 22 1.85 -15.68 7.27
C LEU A 22 3.35 -15.76 6.94
N VAL A 23 4.02 -14.61 6.98
CA VAL A 23 5.47 -14.45 6.78
C VAL A 23 5.99 -13.47 7.83
N PRO A 24 7.30 -13.48 8.14
CA PRO A 24 7.89 -12.45 8.97
C PRO A 24 7.54 -11.05 8.45
N ILE A 25 7.20 -10.14 9.36
CA ILE A 25 6.78 -8.77 9.01
C ILE A 25 7.83 -8.11 8.12
N GLY A 26 7.40 -7.57 6.99
CA GLY A 26 8.28 -6.86 6.07
C GLY A 26 9.14 -7.74 5.15
N SER A 27 8.97 -9.07 5.18
CA SER A 27 9.70 -10.00 4.30
C SER A 27 9.02 -10.25 2.95
N ALA A 28 7.80 -9.73 2.72
CA ALA A 28 7.04 -9.99 1.49
C ALA A 28 7.44 -9.11 0.30
N GLY A 29 8.52 -8.34 0.43
CA GLY A 29 8.99 -7.38 -0.56
C GLY A 29 8.84 -5.94 -0.09
N ARG A 30 8.92 -4.99 -1.02
CA ARG A 30 8.88 -3.55 -0.74
C ARG A 30 8.12 -2.81 -1.83
N LEU A 31 7.42 -1.75 -1.44
CA LEU A 31 6.86 -0.79 -2.37
C LEU A 31 7.97 -0.06 -3.16
N PRO A 32 7.63 0.53 -4.32
CA PRO A 32 8.54 1.40 -5.05
C PRO A 32 9.07 2.54 -4.17
N THR A 33 10.26 3.04 -4.50
CA THR A 33 10.81 4.23 -3.86
C THR A 33 9.94 5.44 -4.18
N GLN A 34 9.43 6.08 -3.14
CA GLN A 34 8.62 7.29 -3.25
C GLN A 34 9.53 8.51 -3.27
N TRP A 35 9.19 9.49 -4.11
CA TRP A 35 9.84 10.79 -4.14
C TRP A 35 8.89 11.80 -4.77
N GLU A 36 9.12 13.07 -4.47
CA GLU A 36 8.30 14.19 -4.92
C GLU A 36 9.20 15.42 -5.11
N ALA A 37 8.80 16.32 -5.99
CA ALA A 37 9.40 17.64 -6.12
C ALA A 37 8.29 18.70 -6.10
N ASN A 38 8.49 19.71 -5.26
CA ASN A 38 7.58 20.84 -5.11
C ASN A 38 8.30 22.12 -5.49
N LEU A 39 7.59 23.03 -6.16
CA LEU A 39 8.10 24.31 -6.62
C LEU A 39 7.33 25.45 -5.97
N ALA A 40 8.05 26.41 -5.39
CA ALA A 40 7.49 27.66 -4.89
C ALA A 40 8.19 28.84 -5.58
N LEU A 41 7.41 29.72 -6.20
CA LEU A 41 7.88 30.93 -6.87
C LEU A 41 7.19 32.14 -6.26
N GLY A 42 7.97 33.20 -6.04
CA GLY A 42 7.46 34.48 -5.60
C GLY A 42 8.08 35.60 -6.41
N TYR A 43 7.26 36.53 -6.89
CA TYR A 43 7.76 37.68 -7.64
C TYR A 43 7.10 38.98 -7.15
N PRO A 44 7.88 39.95 -6.65
CA PRO A 44 7.37 41.24 -6.22
C PRO A 44 7.21 42.20 -7.40
N PHE A 45 6.07 42.88 -7.43
CA PHE A 45 5.77 44.00 -8.31
C PHE A 45 5.66 45.26 -7.45
N ASN A 46 6.51 46.26 -7.72
CA ASN A 46 6.48 47.53 -7.02
C ASN A 46 5.53 48.49 -7.75
N ILE A 47 4.52 49.01 -7.03
CA ILE A 47 3.52 49.95 -7.55
C ILE A 47 3.48 51.14 -6.58
N GLY A 48 4.32 52.15 -6.83
CA GLY A 48 4.47 53.28 -5.92
C GLY A 48 5.01 52.84 -4.54
N PRO A 49 4.36 53.22 -3.42
CA PRO A 49 4.77 52.77 -2.08
C PRO A 49 4.34 51.33 -1.76
N VAL A 50 3.48 50.72 -2.59
CA VAL A 50 2.93 49.38 -2.34
C VAL A 50 3.76 48.35 -3.09
N THR A 51 4.05 47.22 -2.43
CA THR A 51 4.60 46.03 -3.08
C THR A 51 3.54 44.93 -3.15
N VAL A 52 3.23 44.45 -4.35
CA VAL A 52 2.33 43.33 -4.60
C VAL A 52 3.18 42.12 -4.99
N THR A 53 3.20 41.08 -4.17
CA THR A 53 3.94 39.84 -4.46
C THR A 53 2.98 38.77 -4.95
N GLY A 54 3.18 38.30 -6.18
CA GLY A 54 2.53 37.09 -6.68
C GLY A 54 3.27 35.85 -6.19
N LEU A 55 2.54 34.87 -5.66
CA LEU A 55 3.06 33.60 -5.16
C LEU A 55 2.43 32.44 -5.93
N LEU A 56 3.25 31.50 -6.38
CA LEU A 56 2.83 30.28 -7.07
C LEU A 56 3.47 29.08 -6.36
N TYR A 57 2.63 28.10 -6.00
CA TYR A 57 3.05 26.82 -5.45
C TYR A 57 2.57 25.70 -6.37
N VAL A 58 3.48 24.84 -6.81
CA VAL A 58 3.19 23.64 -7.57
C VAL A 58 3.65 22.44 -6.75
N PHE A 59 2.70 21.61 -6.32
CA PHE A 59 2.94 20.37 -5.59
C PHE A 59 2.87 19.19 -6.54
N ASP A 60 3.74 18.19 -6.36
CA ASP A 60 3.95 17.08 -7.29
C ASP A 60 4.19 17.56 -8.74
N LEU A 61 5.33 18.25 -8.92
CA LEU A 61 5.73 18.87 -10.19
C LEU A 61 5.69 17.89 -11.37
N PHE A 62 6.04 16.63 -11.12
CA PHE A 62 6.13 15.57 -12.12
C PHE A 62 4.84 14.75 -12.28
N ASN A 63 3.79 15.05 -11.49
CA ASN A 63 2.50 14.37 -11.51
C ASN A 63 2.63 12.83 -11.41
N ARG A 64 3.46 12.35 -10.49
CA ARG A 64 3.81 10.93 -10.39
C ARG A 64 2.79 10.17 -9.54
N GLN A 65 2.13 9.19 -10.14
CA GLN A 65 1.14 8.34 -9.45
C GLN A 65 1.76 7.04 -8.89
N ILE A 66 2.81 7.17 -8.07
CA ILE A 66 3.47 6.00 -7.45
C ILE A 66 2.50 5.35 -6.47
N VAL A 67 2.50 4.01 -6.41
CA VAL A 67 1.72 3.24 -5.44
C VAL A 67 2.26 3.50 -4.03
N THR A 68 1.40 3.99 -3.15
CA THR A 68 1.74 4.30 -1.74
C THR A 68 1.26 3.21 -0.78
N ASN A 69 0.28 2.41 -1.20
CA ASN A 69 -0.20 1.26 -0.44
C ASN A 69 -0.73 0.16 -1.35
N VAL A 70 -0.66 -1.08 -0.88
CA VAL A 70 -1.21 -2.27 -1.54
C VAL A 70 -2.02 -3.09 -0.55
N ASP A 71 -2.86 -3.96 -1.07
CA ASP A 71 -3.53 -4.95 -0.26
C ASP A 71 -2.52 -6.01 0.23
N ASN A 72 -2.28 -6.05 1.54
CA ASN A 72 -1.40 -7.03 2.18
C ASN A 72 -2.16 -8.27 2.68
N ASN A 73 -3.50 -8.28 2.57
CA ASN A 73 -4.34 -9.41 2.97
C ASN A 73 -4.20 -10.51 1.93
N TRP A 74 -3.40 -11.53 2.22
CA TRP A 74 -3.29 -12.70 1.38
C TRP A 74 -4.61 -13.48 1.33
N GLN A 75 -5.36 -13.41 2.44
CA GLN A 75 -6.69 -14.01 2.60
C GLN A 75 -7.71 -12.96 3.03
N ILE A 76 -8.97 -13.15 2.63
CA ILE A 76 -10.17 -12.40 3.07
C ILE A 76 -11.17 -13.28 3.83
N SER A 77 -10.88 -14.57 3.98
CA SER A 77 -11.65 -15.53 4.76
C SER A 77 -10.75 -16.65 5.27
N GLN A 78 -11.26 -17.45 6.22
CA GLN A 78 -10.59 -18.65 6.71
C GLN A 78 -10.22 -19.58 5.55
N GLY A 79 -9.04 -20.20 5.62
CA GLY A 79 -8.67 -21.23 4.66
C GLY A 79 -9.55 -22.47 4.79
N VAL A 80 -9.67 -23.25 3.73
CA VAL A 80 -10.28 -24.59 3.66
C VAL A 80 -9.61 -25.54 4.66
N ASN A 81 -8.30 -25.36 4.88
CA ASN A 81 -7.53 -26.09 5.90
C ASN A 81 -7.61 -25.52 7.32
N TYR A 82 -8.47 -24.53 7.58
CA TYR A 82 -8.67 -24.03 8.93
C TYR A 82 -9.22 -25.15 9.84
N PRO A 83 -8.60 -25.42 11.00
CA PRO A 83 -9.06 -26.47 11.90
C PRO A 83 -10.45 -26.15 12.44
N LYS A 84 -11.39 -27.05 12.13
CA LYS A 84 -12.78 -27.00 12.59
C LYS A 84 -12.98 -27.79 13.88
N THR A 85 -12.06 -28.70 14.18
CA THR A 85 -12.08 -29.53 15.40
C THR A 85 -10.74 -29.46 16.14
N PRO A 86 -10.73 -29.74 17.46
CA PRO A 86 -9.50 -29.66 18.25
C PRO A 86 -8.35 -30.56 17.78
N GLU A 87 -8.68 -31.69 17.17
CA GLU A 87 -7.73 -32.66 16.65
C GLU A 87 -6.96 -32.11 15.43
N GLN A 88 -7.48 -31.06 14.79
CA GLN A 88 -6.88 -30.41 13.63
C GLN A 88 -5.97 -29.23 14.01
N TYR A 89 -5.96 -28.78 15.28
CA TYR A 89 -5.09 -27.68 15.73
C TYR A 89 -3.58 -27.89 15.51
N PRO A 90 -3.01 -29.11 15.53
CA PRO A 90 -1.60 -29.33 15.17
C PRO A 90 -1.27 -28.91 13.72
N GLN A 91 -2.28 -28.77 12.86
CA GLN A 91 -2.18 -28.36 11.45
C GLN A 91 -2.35 -26.84 11.26
N LEU A 92 -2.46 -26.04 12.34
CA LEU A 92 -2.64 -24.58 12.30
C LEU A 92 -1.54 -23.86 11.52
N PHE A 93 -0.37 -24.49 11.41
CA PHE A 93 0.71 -24.05 10.54
C PHE A 93 0.58 -24.84 9.24
N TYR A 94 0.24 -24.12 8.16
CA TYR A 94 0.18 -24.62 6.79
C TYR A 94 1.22 -25.72 6.56
N ARG A 95 0.77 -26.95 6.27
CA ARG A 95 1.73 -27.96 5.78
C ARG A 95 2.32 -27.43 4.47
N PRO A 96 3.64 -27.58 4.25
CA PRO A 96 4.21 -27.22 2.95
C PRO A 96 3.46 -27.97 1.85
N CYS A 97 3.15 -27.27 0.75
CA CYS A 97 2.51 -27.87 -0.41
C CYS A 97 3.36 -29.05 -0.88
N THR A 98 2.74 -30.18 -1.18
CA THR A 98 3.42 -31.19 -1.98
C THR A 98 3.64 -30.66 -3.40
N ALA A 99 4.62 -31.21 -4.12
CA ALA A 99 4.89 -30.80 -5.50
C ALA A 99 3.66 -30.91 -6.41
N ALA A 100 2.78 -31.89 -6.16
CA ALA A 100 1.53 -32.09 -6.89
C ALA A 100 0.48 -31.00 -6.58
N GLU A 101 0.39 -30.52 -5.34
CA GLU A 101 -0.54 -29.45 -4.95
C GLU A 101 -0.07 -28.06 -5.42
N ALA A 102 1.24 -27.87 -5.56
CA ALA A 102 1.81 -26.65 -6.13
C ALA A 102 1.56 -26.53 -7.65
N SER A 103 1.41 -27.65 -8.35
CA SER A 103 1.19 -27.68 -9.81
C SER A 103 -0.24 -27.37 -10.26
N ASP A 104 -1.22 -27.38 -9.34
CA ASP A 104 -2.61 -27.00 -9.63
C ASP A 104 -3.02 -25.81 -8.73
N PRO A 105 -2.90 -24.57 -9.23
CA PRO A 105 -3.28 -23.37 -8.48
C PRO A 105 -4.75 -23.35 -8.05
N ALA A 106 -5.65 -24.06 -8.74
CA ALA A 106 -7.08 -24.14 -8.41
C ALA A 106 -7.35 -25.18 -7.31
N ALA A 107 -6.51 -26.21 -7.19
CA ALA A 107 -6.55 -27.21 -6.12
C ALA A 107 -5.58 -26.92 -4.96
N ASN A 108 -4.93 -25.75 -4.96
CA ASN A 108 -3.88 -25.39 -4.00
C ASN A 108 -4.44 -25.04 -2.61
N GLN A 109 -5.02 -26.04 -1.93
CA GLN A 109 -5.53 -25.96 -0.56
C GLN A 109 -4.41 -25.64 0.45
N CYS A 110 -3.15 -25.82 0.09
CA CYS A 110 -2.02 -25.57 0.98
C CYS A 110 -1.50 -24.12 0.90
N ASN A 111 -1.87 -23.36 -0.13
CA ASN A 111 -1.45 -21.97 -0.34
C ASN A 111 -2.65 -21.12 -0.75
N GLU A 112 -3.68 -21.13 0.11
CA GLU A 112 -4.98 -20.53 -0.18
C GLU A 112 -4.93 -19.01 -0.14
N GLN A 113 -4.36 -18.46 -1.21
CA GLN A 113 -4.60 -17.10 -1.62
C GLN A 113 -6.07 -17.02 -2.06
N ASN A 114 -6.94 -16.42 -1.25
CA ASN A 114 -8.35 -16.26 -1.58
C ASN A 114 -8.76 -14.80 -1.77
N ASN A 115 -7.80 -13.87 -1.75
CA ASN A 115 -8.02 -12.46 -2.01
C ASN A 115 -7.54 -12.06 -3.41
N ALA A 116 -8.42 -12.04 -4.41
CA ALA A 116 -8.05 -11.62 -5.77
C ALA A 116 -7.44 -10.19 -5.86
N ASN A 117 -7.51 -9.39 -4.79
CA ASN A 117 -6.91 -8.06 -4.72
C ASN A 117 -5.55 -8.01 -4.03
N TYR A 118 -5.04 -9.12 -3.49
CA TYR A 118 -3.71 -9.16 -2.87
C TYR A 118 -2.63 -8.59 -3.80
N GLY A 119 -1.80 -7.70 -3.27
CA GLY A 119 -0.73 -7.02 -4.00
C GLY A 119 -1.19 -5.94 -4.97
N LYS A 120 -2.50 -5.73 -5.18
CA LYS A 120 -3.01 -4.61 -5.97
C LYS A 120 -2.92 -3.32 -5.18
N ALA A 121 -2.72 -2.21 -5.90
CA ALA A 121 -2.65 -0.88 -5.32
C ALA A 121 -3.99 -0.47 -4.68
N THR A 122 -3.95 -0.08 -3.42
CA THR A 122 -5.11 0.46 -2.68
C THR A 122 -5.06 1.99 -2.58
N SER A 123 -3.86 2.58 -2.69
CA SER A 123 -3.67 4.02 -2.79
C SER A 123 -2.45 4.38 -3.64
N ARG A 124 -2.46 5.62 -4.14
CA ARG A 124 -1.36 6.22 -4.90
C ARG A 124 -1.04 7.59 -4.31
N GLN A 125 0.09 8.16 -4.72
CA GLN A 125 0.43 9.56 -4.42
C GLN A 125 -0.69 10.50 -4.89
N ASP A 126 -0.85 11.61 -4.18
CA ASP A 126 -1.81 12.65 -4.53
C ASP A 126 -1.47 13.26 -5.89
N PRO A 127 -2.48 13.71 -6.65
CA PRO A 127 -2.25 14.34 -7.95
C PRO A 127 -1.60 15.72 -7.79
N ARG A 128 -1.02 16.21 -8.90
CA ARG A 128 -0.47 17.57 -8.98
C ARG A 128 -1.49 18.63 -8.55
N LEU A 129 -1.05 19.50 -7.67
CA LEU A 129 -1.84 20.63 -7.16
C LEU A 129 -1.12 21.95 -7.44
N VAL A 130 -1.87 22.94 -7.94
CA VAL A 130 -1.36 24.31 -8.15
C VAL A 130 -2.13 25.25 -7.23
N ARG A 131 -1.40 26.08 -6.47
CA ARG A 131 -1.97 27.14 -5.64
C ARG A 131 -1.34 28.47 -6.02
N ALA A 132 -2.16 29.51 -6.13
CA ALA A 132 -1.71 30.88 -6.31
C ALA A 132 -2.16 31.74 -5.13
N ALA A 133 -1.33 32.69 -4.73
CA ALA A 133 -1.64 33.66 -3.69
C ALA A 133 -1.05 35.03 -4.03
N ILE A 134 -1.60 36.07 -3.40
CA ILE A 134 -1.11 37.44 -3.52
C ILE A 134 -0.84 37.97 -2.12
N LYS A 135 0.34 38.57 -1.91
CA LYS A 135 0.69 39.30 -0.69
C LYS A 135 0.82 40.78 -1.02
N ILE A 136 0.23 41.64 -0.20
CA ILE A 136 0.31 43.10 -0.32
C ILE A 136 1.08 43.63 0.90
N SER A 137 2.04 44.53 0.69
CA SER A 137 2.74 45.26 1.74
C SER A 137 2.83 46.75 1.41
N PHE A 138 2.81 47.59 2.45
CA PHE A 138 2.83 49.05 2.40
C PHE A 138 4.12 49.60 3.01
#